data_AF-D6BWN1-F1
#
_entry.id   AF-D6BWN1-F1
#
_cell.length_a   1.000
_cell.length_b   1.000
_cell.length_c   1.000
_cell.angle_alpha   90.00
_cell.angle_beta   90.00
_cell.angle_gamma   90.00
#
_symmetry.space_group_name_H-M   'P 1'
#
loop_
_entity.id
_entity.type
_entity.pdbx_description
1 polymer ?
#
loop_
_entity_poly.entity_id
_entity_poly.type
_entity_poly.pdbx_seq_one_letter_code
_entity_poly.pdbx_strand_id
1 'polypeptide(L)'
;DFTIDVERSMRVLDGAVAVFCSVGGVQPQSETVWRQANKYGVPRIVFVNKMDRIGANFYNVEDQIRNRLKANPVPLQIPIGAEDNFKGVIDLVTMKALVWEDDTKPTDYVEKEIPAELKEKAEEYRTKMIEAVSETSDELMEKYLGGEELSLEEIKTGIKAGCLSLSIVPMLCGTAFKNKGVQPLLDAVVAYLPAPDEVANIKGEYEDGTEVSVKSTDDGEFAGLAFKIMTDPFV
;
A
#
# COMPACT_ATOMS: atom_id res chain seq x y z
N ASP A 1 -1.97 21.38 15.32
CA ASP A 1 -2.49 20.17 15.98
C ASP A 1 -2.36 19.05 14.97
N PHE A 2 -1.55 18.03 15.28
CA PHE A 2 -1.23 16.94 14.35
C PHE A 2 -2.49 16.29 13.76
N THR A 3 -3.57 16.18 14.55
CA THR A 3 -4.82 15.54 14.12
C THR A 3 -5.53 16.35 13.04
N ILE A 4 -5.54 17.69 13.16
CA ILE A 4 -6.12 18.62 12.19
C ILE A 4 -5.30 18.64 10.89
N ASP A 5 -3.98 18.62 11.01
CA ASP A 5 -3.08 18.60 9.85
C ASP A 5 -3.25 17.29 9.05
N VAL A 6 -3.40 16.14 9.73
CA VAL A 6 -3.67 14.85 9.07
C VAL A 6 -5.04 14.85 8.39
N GLU A 7 -6.10 15.29 9.08
CA GLU A 7 -7.44 15.34 8.51
C GLU A 7 -7.51 16.20 7.25
N ARG A 8 -6.80 17.34 7.25
CA ARG A 8 -6.71 18.19 6.08
C ARG A 8 -5.92 17.54 4.95
N SER A 9 -4.80 16.88 5.26
CA SER A 9 -3.95 16.22 4.27
C SER A 9 -4.69 15.07 3.57
N MET A 10 -5.52 14.33 4.30
CA MET A 10 -6.35 13.24 3.74
C MET A 10 -7.41 13.70 2.74
N ARG A 11 -7.70 15.00 2.65
CA ARG A 11 -8.61 15.57 1.65
C ARG A 11 -7.91 16.08 0.38
N VAL A 12 -6.57 16.05 0.38
CA VAL A 12 -5.73 16.62 -0.70
C VAL A 12 -5.03 15.52 -1.48
N LEU A 13 -4.66 14.43 -0.81
CA LEU A 13 -4.06 13.26 -1.45
C LEU A 13 -5.14 12.27 -1.91
N ASP A 14 -4.88 11.63 -3.04
CA ASP A 14 -5.76 10.59 -3.59
C ASP A 14 -5.39 9.19 -3.08
N GLY A 15 -4.15 8.98 -2.66
CA GLY A 15 -3.66 7.70 -2.13
C GLY A 15 -2.59 7.88 -1.06
N ALA A 16 -2.49 6.93 -0.14
CA ALA A 16 -1.57 7.00 1.00
C ALA A 16 -0.68 5.76 1.15
N VAL A 17 0.53 5.96 1.70
CA VAL A 17 1.36 4.87 2.21
C VAL A 17 1.31 4.88 3.74
N ALA A 18 0.66 3.86 4.31
CA ALA A 18 0.59 3.64 5.74
C ALA A 18 1.82 2.88 6.23
N VAL A 19 2.74 3.58 6.91
CA VAL A 19 4.00 3.01 7.39
C VAL A 19 3.85 2.48 8.80
N PHE A 20 4.17 1.20 9.00
CA PHE A 20 4.18 0.54 10.31
C PHE A 20 5.59 0.10 10.70
N CYS A 21 5.87 0.08 11.99
CA CYS A 21 7.12 -0.46 12.53
C CYS A 21 6.99 -1.99 12.64
N SER A 22 7.95 -2.74 12.09
CA SER A 22 8.00 -4.21 12.18
C SER A 22 7.99 -4.78 13.60
N VAL A 23 8.43 -3.99 14.59
CA VAL A 23 8.47 -4.36 16.01
C VAL A 23 7.21 -3.86 16.73
N GLY A 24 6.91 -2.56 16.58
CA GLY A 24 5.82 -1.90 17.30
C GLY A 24 4.43 -2.20 16.74
N GLY A 25 4.33 -2.60 15.47
CA GLY A 25 3.08 -2.85 14.77
C GLY A 25 2.13 -1.65 14.83
N VAL A 26 0.85 -1.93 15.05
CA VAL A 26 -0.21 -0.93 15.15
C VAL A 26 -0.11 -0.22 16.49
N GLN A 27 -0.16 1.11 16.48
CA GLN A 27 -0.12 1.95 17.69
C GLN A 27 -1.41 2.77 17.80
N PRO A 28 -1.77 3.31 18.99
CA PRO A 28 -3.00 4.10 19.17
C PRO A 28 -3.12 5.29 18.20
N GLN A 29 -1.99 5.90 17.82
CA GLN A 29 -1.95 6.97 16.83
C GLN A 29 -2.25 6.45 15.42
N SER A 30 -1.74 5.27 15.06
CA SER A 30 -2.03 4.62 13.77
C SER A 30 -3.53 4.34 13.62
N GLU A 31 -4.22 3.92 14.68
CA GLU A 31 -5.68 3.70 14.68
C GLU A 31 -6.47 4.99 14.42
N THR A 32 -5.99 6.12 14.93
CA THR A 32 -6.63 7.43 14.74
C THR A 32 -6.48 7.89 13.29
N VAL A 33 -5.27 7.80 12.73
CA VAL A 33 -5.01 8.14 11.32
C VAL A 33 -5.76 7.19 10.38
N TRP A 34 -5.84 5.90 10.72
CA TRP A 34 -6.58 4.91 9.93
C TRP A 34 -8.07 5.22 9.84
N ARG A 35 -8.70 5.63 10.96
CA ARG A 35 -10.09 6.06 10.98
C ARG A 35 -10.33 7.30 10.12
N GLN A 36 -9.39 8.25 10.11
CA GLN A 36 -9.48 9.43 9.25
C GLN A 36 -9.39 9.04 7.77
N ALA A 37 -8.44 8.18 7.40
CA ALA A 37 -8.33 7.69 6.02
C ALA A 37 -9.60 6.92 5.57
N ASN A 38 -10.23 6.14 6.47
CA ASN A 38 -11.51 5.48 6.19
C ASN A 38 -12.65 6.49 5.97
N LYS A 39 -12.73 7.55 6.79
CA LYS A 39 -13.75 8.60 6.67
C LYS A 39 -13.72 9.26 5.29
N TYR A 40 -12.55 9.43 4.70
CA TYR A 40 -12.37 10.05 3.38
C TYR A 40 -12.26 9.03 2.24
N GLY A 41 -12.38 7.73 2.53
CA GLY A 41 -12.31 6.69 1.51
C GLY A 41 -10.96 6.60 0.79
N VAL A 42 -9.86 6.98 1.44
CA VAL A 42 -8.53 7.06 0.82
C VAL A 42 -7.92 5.66 0.60
N PRO A 43 -7.66 5.24 -0.65
CA PRO A 43 -6.89 4.04 -0.98
C PRO A 43 -5.48 4.09 -0.40
N ARG A 44 -4.99 2.94 0.05
CA ARG A 44 -3.69 2.91 0.72
C ARG A 44 -2.96 1.59 0.60
N ILE A 45 -1.64 1.71 0.65
CA ILE A 45 -0.69 0.60 0.72
C ILE A 45 -0.04 0.61 2.10
N VAL A 46 0.20 -0.57 2.66
CA VAL A 46 0.94 -0.75 3.90
C VAL A 46 2.41 -1.01 3.58
N PHE A 47 3.30 -0.30 4.28
CA PHE A 47 4.72 -0.60 4.30
C PHE A 47 5.19 -0.93 5.71
N VAL A 48 5.56 -2.18 5.95
CA VAL A 48 6.17 -2.61 7.20
C VAL A 48 7.66 -2.31 7.16
N ASN A 49 8.03 -1.21 7.78
CA ASN A 49 9.40 -0.71 7.81
C ASN A 49 10.18 -1.26 9.01
N LYS A 50 11.50 -1.05 8.99
CA LYS A 50 12.45 -1.42 10.04
C LYS A 50 12.61 -2.94 10.21
N MET A 51 12.53 -3.70 9.11
CA MET A 51 12.75 -5.15 9.15
C MET A 51 14.16 -5.54 9.63
N ASP A 52 15.10 -4.59 9.71
CA ASP A 52 16.46 -4.72 10.27
C ASP A 52 16.51 -4.70 11.82
N ARG A 53 15.40 -4.44 12.51
CA ARG A 53 15.40 -4.29 13.97
C ARG A 53 15.20 -5.62 14.69
N ILE A 54 15.84 -5.76 15.85
CA ILE A 54 15.58 -6.88 16.78
C ILE A 54 14.09 -6.93 17.14
N GLY A 55 13.50 -8.11 17.01
CA GLY A 55 12.07 -8.34 17.19
C GLY A 55 11.20 -8.00 15.98
N ALA A 56 11.79 -7.74 14.80
CA ALA A 56 11.04 -7.47 13.58
C ALA A 56 10.18 -8.68 13.21
N ASN A 57 8.86 -8.48 13.11
CA ASN A 57 7.92 -9.54 12.77
C ASN A 57 6.83 -9.02 11.84
N PHE A 58 7.02 -9.25 10.54
CA PHE A 58 6.06 -8.87 9.49
C PHE A 58 4.66 -9.44 9.71
N TYR A 59 4.57 -10.73 10.02
CA TYR A 59 3.31 -11.47 10.17
C TYR A 59 2.51 -11.00 11.38
N ASN A 60 3.18 -10.65 12.48
CA ASN A 60 2.52 -10.03 13.62
C ASN A 60 1.95 -8.64 13.28
N VAL A 61 2.60 -7.86 12.41
CA VAL A 61 2.04 -6.59 11.94
C VAL A 61 0.80 -6.82 11.06
N GLU A 62 0.83 -7.83 10.19
CA GLU A 62 -0.33 -8.25 9.39
C GLU A 62 -1.52 -8.60 10.30
N ASP A 63 -1.30 -9.46 11.29
CA ASP A 63 -2.32 -9.86 12.26
C ASP A 63 -2.88 -8.66 13.02
N GLN A 64 -2.03 -7.72 13.42
CA GLN A 64 -2.48 -6.51 14.11
C GLN A 64 -3.31 -5.60 13.22
N ILE A 65 -2.94 -5.44 11.95
CA ILE A 65 -3.74 -4.66 10.99
C ILE A 65 -5.12 -5.31 10.82
N ARG A 66 -5.16 -6.63 10.62
CA ARG A 66 -6.42 -7.38 10.51
C ARG A 66 -7.28 -7.26 11.76
N ASN A 67 -6.69 -7.47 12.94
CA ASN A 67 -7.45 -7.59 14.18
C ASN A 67 -7.78 -6.25 14.85
N ARG A 68 -6.89 -5.26 14.78
CA ARG A 68 -7.05 -3.97 15.47
C ARG A 68 -7.62 -2.89 14.56
N LEU A 69 -7.20 -2.86 13.29
CA LEU A 69 -7.72 -1.89 12.32
C LEU A 69 -8.96 -2.39 11.58
N LYS A 70 -9.29 -3.69 11.74
CA LYS A 70 -10.40 -4.36 11.03
C LYS A 70 -10.31 -4.17 9.51
N ALA A 71 -9.09 -4.22 9.00
CA ALA A 71 -8.77 -4.10 7.59
C ALA A 71 -8.47 -5.47 6.98
N ASN A 72 -8.39 -5.52 5.65
CA ASN A 72 -7.98 -6.72 4.91
C ASN A 72 -6.56 -6.54 4.35
N PRO A 73 -5.50 -6.74 5.15
CA PRO A 73 -4.13 -6.69 4.64
C PRO A 73 -3.88 -7.89 3.72
N VAL A 74 -3.35 -7.62 2.54
CA VAL A 74 -2.94 -8.63 1.56
C VAL A 74 -1.45 -8.46 1.27
N PRO A 75 -0.58 -9.33 1.82
CA PRO A 75 0.83 -9.33 1.50
C PRO A 75 1.07 -9.51 0.00
N LEU A 76 1.71 -8.52 -0.62
CA LEU A 76 2.31 -8.67 -1.96
C LEU A 76 3.77 -9.13 -1.87
N GLN A 77 4.36 -9.01 -0.67
CA GLN A 77 5.70 -9.43 -0.39
C GLN A 77 5.79 -10.12 0.96
N ILE A 78 6.74 -11.05 1.09
CA ILE A 78 7.17 -11.60 2.38
C ILE A 78 8.67 -11.40 2.57
N PRO A 79 9.16 -11.21 3.81
CA PRO A 79 10.57 -10.90 4.04
C PRO A 79 11.48 -12.13 3.90
N ILE A 80 12.69 -11.91 3.39
CA ILE A 80 13.79 -12.89 3.41
C ILE A 80 14.69 -12.56 4.60
N GLY A 81 14.54 -13.35 5.67
CA GLY A 81 15.18 -13.10 6.96
C GLY A 81 14.50 -11.97 7.75
N ALA A 82 15.08 -11.64 8.89
CA ALA A 82 14.64 -10.57 9.78
C ALA A 82 15.85 -10.06 10.59
N GLU A 83 15.71 -8.89 11.19
CA GLU A 83 16.76 -8.27 12.00
C GLU A 83 18.04 -8.08 11.15
N ASP A 84 19.22 -8.35 11.71
CA ASP A 84 20.49 -8.30 10.99
C ASP A 84 20.58 -9.29 9.81
N ASN A 85 19.69 -10.29 9.76
CA ASN A 85 19.62 -11.27 8.67
C ASN A 85 18.63 -10.87 7.56
N PHE A 86 18.01 -9.69 7.63
CA PHE A 86 17.12 -9.21 6.58
C PHE A 86 17.91 -8.89 5.29
N LYS A 87 17.71 -9.72 4.26
CA LYS A 87 18.47 -9.64 3.00
C LYS A 87 17.65 -9.15 1.81
N GLY A 88 16.32 -9.24 1.91
CA GLY A 88 15.45 -8.88 0.81
C GLY A 88 14.01 -9.29 1.05
N VAL A 89 13.26 -9.35 -0.03
CA VAL A 89 11.83 -9.70 -0.03
C VAL A 89 11.54 -10.69 -1.16
N ILE A 90 10.52 -11.52 -0.99
CA ILE A 90 9.94 -12.30 -2.07
C ILE A 90 8.77 -11.50 -2.61
N ASP A 91 8.80 -11.15 -3.88
CA ASP A 91 7.66 -10.63 -4.61
C ASP A 91 6.72 -11.80 -4.95
N LEU A 92 5.54 -11.80 -4.34
CA LEU A 92 4.54 -12.84 -4.51
C LEU A 92 3.78 -12.71 -5.82
N VAL A 93 3.81 -11.55 -6.47
CA VAL A 93 3.15 -11.29 -7.76
C VAL A 93 3.95 -11.92 -8.89
N THR A 94 5.27 -11.72 -8.90
CA THR A 94 6.20 -12.29 -9.90
C THR A 94 6.83 -13.61 -9.49
N MET A 95 6.69 -14.02 -8.23
CA MET A 95 7.34 -15.20 -7.63
C MET A 95 8.87 -15.18 -7.76
N LYS A 96 9.47 -14.02 -7.45
CA LYS A 96 10.93 -13.79 -7.45
C LYS A 96 11.41 -13.28 -6.11
N ALA A 97 12.63 -13.67 -5.74
CA ALA A 97 13.33 -13.06 -4.62
C ALA A 97 14.06 -11.79 -5.09
N LEU A 98 13.76 -10.66 -4.46
CA LEU A 98 14.45 -9.40 -4.64
C LEU A 98 15.47 -9.25 -3.51
N VAL A 99 16.76 -9.34 -3.84
CA VAL A 99 17.85 -9.39 -2.85
C VAL A 99 18.79 -8.22 -3.05
N TRP A 100 19.17 -7.57 -1.94
CA TRP A 100 20.21 -6.54 -1.92
C TRP A 100 21.50 -7.13 -1.38
N GLU A 101 22.52 -7.22 -2.22
CA GLU A 101 23.77 -7.92 -1.92
C GLU A 101 24.80 -7.05 -1.19
N ASP A 102 24.68 -5.72 -1.30
CA ASP A 102 25.63 -4.78 -0.72
C ASP A 102 24.95 -3.87 0.31
N ASP A 103 25.35 -4.03 1.57
CA ASP A 103 24.86 -3.24 2.70
C ASP A 103 25.62 -1.92 2.91
N THR A 104 26.69 -1.67 2.14
CA THR A 104 27.59 -0.52 2.33
C THR A 104 27.20 0.70 1.50
N LYS A 105 26.40 0.51 0.44
CA LYS A 105 25.89 1.58 -0.43
C LYS A 105 24.47 1.29 -0.91
N PRO A 106 23.66 2.31 -1.21
CA PRO A 106 22.40 2.11 -1.90
C PRO A 106 22.66 1.39 -3.22
N THR A 107 22.09 0.19 -3.36
CA THR A 107 22.17 -0.63 -4.58
C THR A 107 20.76 -0.97 -5.05
N ASP A 108 20.65 -1.26 -6.34
CA ASP A 108 19.46 -1.92 -6.87
C ASP A 108 19.44 -3.38 -6.39
N TYR A 109 18.24 -3.93 -6.28
CA TYR A 109 18.10 -5.36 -5.99
C TYR A 109 18.46 -6.18 -7.23
N VAL A 110 18.84 -7.43 -6.99
CA VAL A 110 18.93 -8.46 -8.02
C VAL A 110 17.78 -9.44 -7.86
N GLU A 111 17.16 -9.81 -8.97
CA GLU A 111 16.16 -10.86 -9.00
C GLU A 111 16.83 -12.23 -8.93
N LYS A 112 16.31 -13.09 -8.05
CA LYS A 112 16.77 -14.46 -7.84
C LYS A 112 15.61 -15.42 -7.72
N GLU A 113 15.92 -16.71 -7.77
CA GLU A 113 14.97 -17.74 -7.36
C GLU A 113 14.67 -17.65 -5.86
N ILE A 114 13.45 -18.02 -5.50
CA ILE A 114 13.01 -18.06 -4.10
C ILE A 114 13.84 -19.12 -3.36
N PRO A 115 14.45 -18.80 -2.20
CA PRO A 115 15.17 -19.78 -1.40
C PRO A 115 14.29 -20.99 -1.05
N ALA A 116 14.85 -22.20 -1.14
CA ALA A 116 14.09 -23.45 -1.00
C ALA A 116 13.32 -23.53 0.33
N GLU A 117 13.90 -23.01 1.41
CA GLU A 117 13.33 -22.95 2.74
C GLU A 117 12.14 -21.97 2.88
N LEU A 118 12.00 -21.03 1.94
CA LEU A 118 10.89 -20.06 1.92
C LEU A 118 9.85 -20.38 0.84
N LYS A 119 10.09 -21.38 -0.02
CA LYS A 119 9.22 -21.68 -1.17
C LYS A 119 7.80 -22.05 -0.75
N GLU A 120 7.66 -22.97 0.21
CA GLU A 120 6.34 -23.39 0.73
C GLU A 120 5.56 -22.20 1.31
N LYS A 121 6.24 -21.33 2.06
CA LYS A 121 5.63 -20.13 2.63
C LYS A 121 5.25 -19.11 1.55
N ALA A 122 6.07 -18.95 0.52
CA ALA A 122 5.75 -18.08 -0.60
C ALA A 122 4.52 -18.59 -1.36
N GLU A 123 4.41 -19.90 -1.58
CA GLU A 123 3.23 -20.53 -2.22
C GLU A 123 1.96 -20.38 -1.37
N GLU A 124 2.06 -20.54 -0.04
CA GLU A 124 0.96 -20.30 0.90
C GLU A 124 0.45 -18.86 0.80
N TYR A 125 1.36 -17.88 0.91
CA TYR A 125 0.98 -16.45 0.85
C TYR A 125 0.54 -16.02 -0.54
N ARG A 126 1.11 -16.59 -1.61
CA ARG A 126 0.61 -16.38 -2.97
C ARG A 126 -0.81 -16.89 -3.10
N THR A 127 -1.12 -18.07 -2.58
CA THR A 127 -2.49 -18.62 -2.64
C THR A 127 -3.49 -17.68 -1.97
N LYS A 128 -3.17 -17.20 -0.76
CA LYS A 128 -3.99 -16.20 -0.03
C LYS A 128 -4.13 -14.89 -0.80
N MET A 129 -3.06 -14.42 -1.44
CA MET A 129 -3.08 -13.21 -2.27
C MET A 129 -3.98 -13.41 -3.50
N ILE A 130 -3.88 -14.54 -4.18
CA ILE A 130 -4.71 -14.86 -5.35
C ILE A 130 -6.18 -15.00 -4.97
N GLU A 131 -6.48 -15.65 -3.84
CA GLU A 131 -7.84 -15.75 -3.31
C GLU A 131 -8.43 -14.35 -3.09
N ALA A 132 -7.73 -13.47 -2.36
CA ALA A 132 -8.20 -12.10 -2.14
C ALA A 132 -8.37 -11.31 -3.44
N VAL A 133 -7.44 -11.47 -4.40
CA VAL A 133 -7.52 -10.83 -5.72
C VAL A 133 -8.72 -11.33 -6.52
N SER A 134 -9.05 -12.61 -6.42
CA SER A 134 -10.20 -13.20 -7.13
C SER A 134 -11.53 -12.61 -6.67
N GLU A 135 -11.64 -12.17 -5.41
CA GLU A 135 -12.83 -11.51 -4.85
C GLU A 135 -13.08 -10.09 -5.39
N THR A 136 -12.16 -9.54 -6.19
CA THR A 136 -12.27 -8.15 -6.69
C THR A 136 -13.15 -8.02 -7.94
N SER A 137 -13.47 -9.12 -8.62
CA SER A 137 -14.46 -9.15 -9.71
C SER A 137 -15.01 -10.55 -9.95
N ASP A 138 -16.25 -10.63 -10.45
CA ASP A 138 -16.90 -11.91 -10.74
C ASP A 138 -16.11 -12.77 -11.75
N GLU A 139 -15.48 -12.15 -12.75
CA GLU A 139 -14.66 -12.87 -13.74
C GLU A 139 -13.44 -13.57 -13.10
N LEU A 140 -12.73 -12.88 -12.21
CA LEU A 140 -11.56 -13.45 -11.53
C LEU A 140 -11.96 -14.53 -10.53
N MET A 141 -13.10 -14.37 -9.87
CA MET A 141 -13.68 -15.37 -8.98
C MET A 141 -14.02 -16.66 -9.74
N GLU A 142 -14.68 -16.54 -10.90
CA GLU A 142 -15.03 -17.69 -11.74
C GLU A 142 -13.79 -18.47 -12.19
N LYS A 143 -12.73 -17.78 -12.64
CA LYS A 143 -11.45 -18.42 -13.02
C LYS A 143 -10.82 -19.15 -11.83
N TYR A 144 -10.75 -18.51 -10.67
CA TYR A 144 -10.19 -19.10 -9.46
C TYR A 144 -10.94 -20.37 -9.02
N LEU A 145 -12.28 -20.32 -8.98
CA LEU A 145 -13.12 -21.48 -8.64
C LEU A 145 -13.04 -22.59 -9.70
N GLY A 146 -12.81 -22.24 -10.97
CA GLY A 146 -12.55 -23.17 -12.06
C GLY A 146 -11.17 -23.84 -12.00
N GLY A 147 -10.27 -23.38 -11.12
CA GLY A 147 -8.89 -23.85 -11.02
C GLY A 147 -7.97 -23.30 -12.12
N GLU A 148 -8.38 -22.22 -12.79
CA GLU A 148 -7.56 -21.53 -13.79
C GLU A 148 -6.55 -20.61 -13.11
N GLU A 149 -5.31 -20.59 -13.62
CA GLU A 149 -4.28 -19.68 -13.13
C GLU A 149 -4.53 -18.25 -13.66
N LEU A 150 -4.61 -17.27 -12.76
CA LEU A 150 -4.67 -15.87 -13.15
C LEU A 150 -3.31 -15.43 -13.73
N SER A 151 -3.36 -14.72 -14.85
CA SER A 151 -2.20 -14.09 -15.47
C SER A 151 -1.65 -12.95 -14.59
N LEU A 152 -0.40 -12.55 -14.85
CA LEU A 152 0.25 -11.46 -14.14
C LEU A 152 -0.53 -10.14 -14.22
N GLU A 153 -1.10 -9.83 -15.40
CA GLU A 153 -1.85 -8.60 -15.61
C GLU A 153 -3.20 -8.64 -14.89
N GLU A 154 -3.90 -9.78 -14.91
CA GLU A 154 -5.11 -9.99 -14.12
C GLU A 154 -4.86 -9.83 -12.61
N ILE A 155 -3.74 -10.37 -12.11
CA ILE A 155 -3.35 -10.20 -10.71
C ILE A 155 -3.15 -8.72 -10.39
N LYS A 156 -2.39 -7.99 -11.22
CA LYS A 156 -2.13 -6.55 -10.99
C LYS A 156 -3.41 -5.72 -11.06
N THR A 157 -4.26 -5.97 -12.05
CA THR A 157 -5.54 -5.28 -12.21
C THR A 157 -6.46 -5.55 -11.03
N GLY A 158 -6.55 -6.80 -10.56
CA GLY A 158 -7.34 -7.14 -9.38
C GLY A 158 -6.78 -6.51 -8.10
N ILE A 159 -5.46 -6.50 -7.89
CA ILE A 159 -4.84 -5.78 -6.75
C ILE A 159 -5.20 -4.28 -6.80
N LYS A 160 -5.08 -3.64 -7.97
CA LYS A 160 -5.44 -2.22 -8.14
C LYS A 160 -6.91 -1.99 -7.83
N ALA A 161 -7.81 -2.77 -8.44
CA ALA A 161 -9.25 -2.67 -8.20
C ALA A 161 -9.61 -2.87 -6.71
N GLY A 162 -8.99 -3.85 -6.05
CA GLY A 162 -9.16 -4.08 -4.62
C GLY A 162 -8.63 -2.94 -3.75
N CYS A 163 -7.49 -2.33 -4.13
CA CYS A 163 -6.93 -1.18 -3.41
C CYS A 163 -7.82 0.05 -3.54
N LEU A 164 -8.26 0.39 -4.76
CA LEU A 164 -9.10 1.55 -5.04
C LEU A 164 -10.49 1.44 -4.38
N SER A 165 -11.05 0.23 -4.31
CA SER A 165 -12.33 -0.05 -3.64
C SER A 165 -12.20 -0.25 -2.12
N LEU A 166 -10.98 -0.23 -1.58
CA LEU A 166 -10.64 -0.50 -0.16
C LEU A 166 -10.98 -1.92 0.33
N SER A 167 -11.32 -2.85 -0.56
CA SER A 167 -11.55 -4.26 -0.21
C SER A 167 -10.24 -5.01 0.08
N ILE A 168 -9.14 -4.52 -0.47
CA ILE A 168 -7.78 -5.00 -0.23
C ILE A 168 -6.91 -3.84 0.23
N VAL A 169 -6.03 -4.11 1.19
CA VAL A 169 -4.91 -3.22 1.55
C VAL A 169 -3.61 -3.92 1.17
N PRO A 170 -2.98 -3.57 0.03
CA PRO A 170 -1.72 -4.17 -0.38
C PRO A 170 -0.64 -3.93 0.68
N MET A 171 0.13 -4.97 1.00
CA MET A 171 1.10 -4.94 2.10
C MET A 171 2.49 -5.37 1.63
N LEU A 172 3.46 -4.48 1.82
CA LEU A 172 4.86 -4.64 1.47
C LEU A 172 5.74 -4.47 2.72
N CYS A 173 7.02 -4.82 2.62
CA CYS A 173 7.95 -4.67 3.74
C CYS A 173 9.37 -4.31 3.31
N GLY A 174 10.15 -3.80 4.25
CA GLY A 174 11.54 -3.47 4.01
C GLY A 174 12.21 -2.73 5.18
N THR A 175 13.36 -2.15 4.87
CA THR A 175 14.09 -1.26 5.75
C THR A 175 14.57 -0.05 4.97
N ALA A 176 13.94 1.09 5.24
CA ALA A 176 14.35 2.36 4.66
C ALA A 176 15.77 2.74 5.10
N PHE A 177 16.19 2.37 6.31
CA PHE A 177 17.51 2.69 6.84
C PHE A 177 18.65 1.97 6.09
N LYS A 178 18.42 0.71 5.69
CA LYS A 178 19.39 -0.07 4.90
C LYS A 178 19.14 0.00 3.39
N ASN A 179 18.22 0.86 2.93
CA ASN A 179 17.86 1.03 1.52
C ASN A 179 17.37 -0.25 0.81
N LYS A 180 16.61 -1.09 1.53
CA LYS A 180 16.04 -2.34 0.99
C LYS A 180 14.51 -2.30 1.06
N GLY A 181 13.84 -2.50 -0.08
CA GLY A 181 12.38 -2.61 -0.17
C GLY A 181 11.61 -1.30 -0.38
N VAL A 182 12.27 -0.14 -0.34
CA VAL A 182 11.62 1.15 -0.68
C VAL A 182 11.40 1.27 -2.19
N GLN A 183 12.31 0.70 -2.99
CA GLN A 183 12.24 0.69 -4.45
C GLN A 183 10.96 -0.02 -4.93
N PRO A 184 10.70 -1.30 -4.58
CA PRO A 184 9.46 -1.96 -4.99
C PRO A 184 8.20 -1.37 -4.32
N LEU A 185 8.33 -0.64 -3.20
CA LEU A 185 7.22 0.16 -2.66
C LEU A 185 6.84 1.30 -3.61
N LEU A 186 7.80 1.98 -4.22
CA LEU A 186 7.52 3.04 -5.20
C LEU A 186 6.89 2.46 -6.47
N ASP A 187 7.33 1.29 -6.92
CA ASP A 187 6.68 0.58 -8.02
C ASP A 187 5.22 0.23 -7.68
N ALA A 188 4.96 -0.22 -6.45
CA ALA A 188 3.62 -0.51 -5.97
C ALA A 188 2.74 0.75 -5.87
N VAL A 189 3.31 1.91 -5.52
CA VAL A 189 2.59 3.20 -5.55
C VAL A 189 2.10 3.50 -6.96
N VAL A 190 2.96 3.36 -7.97
CA VAL A 190 2.59 3.60 -9.37
C VAL A 190 1.57 2.56 -9.86
N ALA A 191 1.73 1.31 -9.46
CA ALA A 191 0.90 0.22 -9.96
C ALA A 191 -0.51 0.19 -9.32
N TYR A 192 -0.63 0.54 -8.04
CA TYR A 192 -1.83 0.20 -7.25
C TYR A 192 -2.51 1.38 -6.54
N LEU A 193 -1.86 2.54 -6.39
CA LEU A 193 -2.55 3.75 -5.91
C LEU A 193 -3.25 4.48 -7.07
N PRO A 194 -4.30 5.27 -6.78
CA PRO A 194 -5.07 5.93 -7.81
C PRO A 194 -4.33 7.10 -8.46
N ALA A 195 -4.58 7.30 -9.74
CA ALA A 195 -4.38 8.58 -10.41
C ALA A 195 -5.52 9.57 -10.08
N PRO A 196 -5.35 10.89 -10.33
CA PRO A 196 -6.37 11.89 -10.00
C PRO A 196 -7.74 11.72 -10.70
N ASP A 197 -7.78 10.98 -11.80
CA ASP A 197 -8.99 10.63 -12.56
C ASP A 197 -9.58 9.26 -12.18
N GLU A 198 -8.94 8.54 -11.25
CA GLU A 198 -9.39 7.25 -10.70
C GLU A 198 -10.06 7.39 -9.32
N VAL A 199 -10.27 8.63 -8.86
CA VAL A 199 -10.98 8.95 -7.62
C VAL A 199 -12.30 9.68 -7.89
N ALA A 200 -13.16 9.73 -6.87
CA ALA A 200 -14.40 10.48 -6.96
C ALA A 200 -14.14 11.98 -7.12
N ASN A 201 -14.90 12.62 -8.01
CA ASN A 201 -14.90 14.07 -8.18
C ASN A 201 -15.10 14.80 -6.85
N ILE A 202 -14.37 15.91 -6.66
CA ILE A 202 -14.56 16.78 -5.51
C ILE A 202 -15.98 17.36 -5.55
N LYS A 203 -16.64 17.34 -4.40
CA LYS A 203 -17.96 17.96 -4.21
C LYS A 203 -17.80 19.32 -3.52
N GLY A 204 -18.62 20.28 -3.92
CA GLY A 204 -18.71 21.61 -3.35
C GLY A 204 -20.13 22.15 -3.40
N GLU A 205 -20.29 23.41 -3.01
CA GLU A 205 -21.55 24.12 -2.99
C GLU A 205 -21.30 25.56 -3.43
N TYR A 206 -22.14 26.10 -4.31
CA TYR A 206 -22.14 27.52 -4.67
C TYR A 206 -22.74 28.38 -3.55
N GLU A 207 -22.53 29.70 -3.59
CA GLU A 207 -23.07 30.62 -2.57
C GLU A 207 -24.61 30.59 -2.44
N ASP A 208 -25.31 30.17 -3.50
CA ASP A 208 -26.76 30.04 -3.54
C ASP A 208 -27.29 28.69 -3.01
N GLY A 209 -26.38 27.80 -2.57
CA GLY A 209 -26.71 26.48 -2.05
C GLY A 209 -26.76 25.36 -3.09
N THR A 210 -26.46 25.66 -4.36
CA THR A 210 -26.44 24.65 -5.43
C THR A 210 -25.21 23.74 -5.28
N GLU A 211 -25.41 22.43 -5.20
CA GLU A 211 -24.31 21.46 -5.18
C GLU A 211 -23.55 21.43 -6.53
N VAL A 212 -22.23 21.31 -6.47
CA VAL A 212 -21.36 21.16 -7.63
C VAL A 212 -20.42 19.97 -7.47
N SER A 213 -20.14 19.29 -8.59
CA SER A 213 -19.12 18.25 -8.67
C SER A 213 -18.06 18.68 -9.68
N VAL A 214 -16.81 18.79 -9.22
CA VAL A 214 -15.68 19.22 -10.05
C VAL A 214 -14.93 17.99 -10.52
N LYS A 215 -14.91 17.78 -11.84
CA LYS A 215 -14.17 16.68 -12.46
C LYS A 215 -12.67 17.01 -12.50
N SER A 216 -11.83 16.01 -12.27
CA SER A 216 -10.39 16.07 -12.55
C SER A 216 -10.17 16.13 -14.07
N THR A 217 -9.99 17.33 -14.62
CA THR A 217 -9.77 17.56 -16.06
C THR A 217 -9.11 18.91 -16.32
N ASP A 218 -8.25 18.97 -17.34
CA ASP A 218 -7.57 20.20 -17.76
C ASP A 218 -8.49 21.17 -18.52
N ASP A 219 -9.59 20.68 -19.08
CA ASP A 219 -10.54 21.45 -19.90
C ASP A 219 -11.71 22.05 -19.06
N GLY A 220 -11.62 21.97 -17.73
CA GLY A 220 -12.66 22.40 -16.80
C GLY A 220 -12.42 23.79 -16.18
N GLU A 221 -13.37 24.24 -15.36
CA GLU A 221 -13.18 25.43 -14.52
C GLU A 221 -12.17 25.16 -13.41
N PHE A 222 -11.36 26.17 -13.08
CA PHE A 222 -10.38 26.04 -12.01
C PHE A 222 -11.06 25.95 -10.64
N ALA A 223 -10.76 24.88 -9.90
CA ALA A 223 -11.06 24.74 -8.49
C ALA A 223 -9.81 24.27 -7.73
N GLY A 224 -9.60 24.79 -6.52
CA GLY A 224 -8.45 24.43 -5.71
C GLY A 224 -8.72 24.57 -4.22
N LEU A 225 -8.04 23.75 -3.41
CA LEU A 225 -8.14 23.76 -1.95
C LEU A 225 -6.82 24.20 -1.32
N ALA A 226 -6.81 25.37 -0.69
CA ALA A 226 -5.66 25.81 0.11
C ALA A 226 -5.52 24.94 1.37
N PHE A 227 -4.48 24.11 1.43
CA PHE A 227 -4.31 23.17 2.54
C PHE A 227 -3.20 23.57 3.53
N LYS A 228 -2.20 24.36 3.12
CA LYS A 228 -1.13 24.84 4.00
C LYS A 228 -0.77 26.29 3.67
N ILE A 229 -0.51 27.07 4.71
CA ILE A 229 0.04 28.43 4.61
C ILE A 229 1.44 28.40 5.18
N MET A 230 2.40 28.91 4.41
CA MET A 230 3.80 29.06 4.81
C MET A 230 4.24 30.48 4.49
N THR A 231 4.90 31.13 5.44
CA THR A 231 5.54 32.43 5.22
C THR A 231 6.90 32.21 4.59
N ASP A 232 7.13 32.81 3.42
CA ASP A 232 8.43 32.83 2.77
C ASP A 232 9.13 34.16 3.08
N PRO A 233 10.37 34.19 3.59
CA PRO A 233 11.07 35.45 3.93
C PRO A 233 11.57 36.24 2.71
N PHE A 234 11.49 35.67 1.50
CA PHE A 234 11.92 36.31 0.25
C PHE A 234 10.77 36.97 -0.53
N VAL A 235 9.53 36.93 -0.01
CA VAL A 235 8.32 37.56 -0.59
C VAL A 235 7.55 38.35 0.47
#